data_AF-A0A3R7N8A7-F1
#
_entry.id   AF-A0A3R7N8A7-F1
#
_cell.length_a   1.000
_cell.length_b   1.000
_cell.length_c   1.000
_cell.angle_alpha   90.00
_cell.angle_beta   90.00
_cell.angle_gamma   90.00
#
_symmetry.space_group_name_H-M   'P 1'
#
loop_
_entity.id
_entity.type
_entity.pdbx_description
1 polymer ?
#
loop_
_entity_poly.entity_id
_entity_poly.type
_entity_poly.pdbx_seq_one_letter_code
_entity_poly.pdbx_strand_id
1 'polypeptide(L)'
;MQNVFTTCLGISVSTSVILCLVLSQDDMRGTDKSEHISIMITVAHGCGAITPMRVDLNSGFDTDRPSPEYIFFQIHESSMFYEFVSESSLYLVMQCSMSTYSTRLYVLGLCSLAEVGTPNS
;
A
#
# COMPACT_ATOMS: atom_id res chain seq x y z
N MET A 1 3.36 -20.54 -3.43
CA MET A 1 2.92 -19.13 -3.52
C MET A 1 4.15 -18.27 -3.35
N GLN A 2 4.27 -17.20 -4.15
CA GLN A 2 5.37 -16.23 -4.04
C GLN A 2 4.77 -14.86 -3.75
N ASN A 3 5.53 -14.02 -3.04
CA ASN A 3 5.16 -12.62 -2.91
C ASN A 3 5.47 -11.90 -4.23
N VAL A 4 4.44 -11.34 -4.85
CA VAL A 4 4.54 -10.61 -6.11
C VAL A 4 4.21 -9.16 -5.84
N PHE A 5 5.17 -8.29 -6.13
CA PHE A 5 4.99 -6.84 -6.18
C PHE A 5 4.66 -6.47 -7.62
N THR A 6 3.45 -6.00 -7.88
CA THR A 6 3.06 -5.60 -9.26
C THR A 6 3.15 -4.09 -9.47
N THR A 7 3.04 -3.31 -8.40
CA THR A 7 3.02 -1.84 -8.45
C THR A 7 3.81 -1.25 -7.30
N CYS A 8 4.60 -0.21 -7.59
CA CYS A 8 5.31 0.61 -6.62
C CYS A 8 5.06 2.08 -6.94
N LEU A 9 4.56 2.82 -5.96
CA LEU A 9 4.31 4.25 -6.05
C LEU A 9 5.30 5.00 -5.16
N GLY A 10 6.04 5.94 -5.75
CA GLY A 10 6.88 6.87 -5.02
C GLY A 10 6.09 8.08 -4.54
N ILE A 11 6.12 8.38 -3.25
CA ILE A 11 5.48 9.55 -2.64
C ILE A 11 6.56 10.38 -1.94
N SER A 12 6.61 11.67 -2.26
CA SER A 12 7.40 12.67 -1.53
C SER A 12 6.43 13.76 -1.09
N VAL A 13 6.61 14.26 0.13
CA VAL A 13 5.72 15.25 0.73
C VAL A 13 6.53 16.45 1.20
N SER A 14 6.07 17.65 0.84
CA SER A 14 6.61 18.93 1.34
C SER A 14 6.07 19.29 2.71
N THR A 15 4.86 18.83 3.02
CA THR A 15 4.14 19.05 4.28
C THR A 15 3.70 17.70 4.82
N SER A 16 3.81 17.48 6.14
CA SER A 16 3.33 16.24 6.73
C SER A 16 1.82 16.06 6.48
N VAL A 17 1.43 14.86 6.05
CA VAL A 17 0.05 14.55 5.65
C VAL A 17 -0.32 13.11 5.99
N ILE A 18 -1.55 12.92 6.45
CA ILE A 18 -2.13 11.58 6.64
C ILE A 18 -2.95 11.24 5.41
N LEU A 19 -2.61 10.12 4.77
CA LEU A 19 -3.38 9.57 3.65
C LEU A 19 -3.97 8.22 4.04
N CYS A 20 -5.17 7.93 3.55
CA CYS A 20 -5.68 6.57 3.50
C CYS A 20 -5.20 5.92 2.21
N LEU A 21 -4.44 4.84 2.35
CA LEU A 21 -3.99 4.00 1.26
C LEU A 21 -5.00 2.86 1.11
N VAL A 22 -5.49 2.64 -0.09
CA VAL A 22 -6.50 1.60 -0.37
C VAL A 22 -5.99 0.71 -1.49
N LEU A 23 -6.02 -0.60 -1.28
CA LEU A 23 -5.66 -1.60 -2.27
C LEU A 23 -6.85 -2.53 -2.48
N SER A 24 -7.42 -2.51 -3.68
CA SER A 24 -8.49 -3.41 -4.08
C SER A 24 -8.06 -4.33 -5.21
N GLN A 25 -8.75 -5.46 -5.33
CA GLN A 25 -8.59 -6.43 -6.41
C GLN A 25 -9.93 -6.69 -7.08
N ASP A 26 -9.92 -7.11 -8.35
CA ASP A 26 -11.15 -7.46 -9.05
C ASP A 26 -11.99 -8.49 -8.28
N ASP A 27 -13.31 -8.29 -8.29
CA ASP A 27 -14.27 -9.23 -7.74
C ASP A 27 -14.45 -10.41 -8.70
N MET A 28 -14.02 -11.59 -8.27
CA MET A 28 -14.10 -12.82 -9.05
C MET A 28 -15.23 -13.75 -8.57
N ARG A 29 -16.14 -13.27 -7.71
CA ARG A 29 -17.31 -14.04 -7.27
C ARG A 29 -18.16 -14.46 -8.47
N GLY A 30 -18.57 -15.74 -8.48
CA GLY A 30 -19.33 -16.32 -9.58
C GLY A 30 -18.50 -16.71 -10.82
N THR A 31 -17.17 -16.72 -10.71
CA THR A 31 -16.26 -17.27 -11.72
C THR A 31 -15.59 -18.56 -11.22
N ASP A 32 -14.90 -19.29 -12.10
CA ASP A 32 -14.15 -20.51 -11.73
C ASP A 32 -12.83 -20.22 -10.99
N LYS A 33 -12.50 -18.95 -10.73
CA LYS A 33 -11.26 -18.55 -10.05
C LYS A 33 -11.50 -18.31 -8.56
N SER A 34 -10.44 -18.39 -7.75
CA SER A 34 -10.48 -18.02 -6.33
C SER A 34 -11.14 -16.64 -6.15
N GLU A 35 -12.01 -16.45 -5.16
CA GLU A 35 -12.74 -15.19 -5.00
C GLU A 35 -11.77 -14.03 -4.71
N HIS A 36 -10.87 -14.21 -3.74
CA HIS A 36 -9.87 -13.20 -3.35
C HIS A 36 -8.49 -13.82 -3.14
N ILE A 37 -7.46 -13.13 -3.65
CA ILE A 37 -6.06 -13.44 -3.35
C ILE A 37 -5.65 -12.72 -2.07
N SER A 38 -4.68 -13.27 -1.33
CA SER A 38 -4.15 -12.59 -0.16
C SER A 38 -3.32 -11.36 -0.57
N ILE A 39 -3.75 -10.19 -0.15
CA ILE A 39 -3.16 -8.88 -0.49
C ILE A 39 -2.69 -8.14 0.76
N MET A 40 -1.79 -7.16 0.58
CA MET A 40 -1.25 -6.28 1.61
C MET A 40 -0.67 -5.02 0.96
N ILE A 41 -0.76 -3.87 1.65
CA ILE A 41 -0.05 -2.63 1.33
C ILE A 41 1.21 -2.57 2.20
N THR A 42 2.34 -2.21 1.62
CA THR A 42 3.58 -1.96 2.35
C THR A 42 4.06 -0.54 2.09
N VAL A 43 4.40 0.19 3.15
CA VAL A 43 5.12 1.46 3.05
C VAL A 43 6.54 1.27 3.52
N ALA A 44 7.48 1.70 2.69
CA ALA A 44 8.89 1.71 3.00
C ALA A 44 9.47 3.11 2.75
N HIS A 45 10.47 3.50 3.54
CA HIS A 45 11.24 4.72 3.28
C HIS A 45 12.66 4.56 3.80
N GLY A 46 13.54 5.46 3.37
CA GLY A 46 14.97 5.36 3.67
C GLY A 46 15.43 6.08 4.94
N CYS A 47 14.53 6.73 5.69
CA CYS A 47 14.85 7.53 6.89
C CYS A 47 16.05 8.50 6.67
N GLY A 48 16.11 9.18 5.52
CA GLY A 48 17.22 10.09 5.19
C GLY A 48 18.38 9.44 4.40
N ALA A 49 18.40 8.11 4.26
CA ALA A 49 19.25 7.42 3.29
C ALA A 49 18.46 7.11 1.99
N ILE A 50 19.16 6.96 0.87
CA ILE A 50 18.55 6.52 -0.41
C ILE A 50 18.40 4.99 -0.41
N THR A 51 19.36 4.28 0.21
CA THR A 51 19.37 2.81 0.33
C THR A 51 20.16 2.38 1.59
N PRO A 52 19.76 1.31 2.30
CA PRO A 52 18.58 0.49 2.05
C PRO A 52 17.30 1.18 2.52
N MET A 53 16.21 1.03 1.76
CA MET A 53 14.88 1.39 2.25
C MET A 53 14.40 0.33 3.23
N ARG A 54 13.74 0.77 4.30
CA ARG A 54 13.20 -0.12 5.33
C ARG A 54 11.69 -0.08 5.26
N VAL A 55 11.07 -1.25 5.38
CA VAL A 55 9.64 -1.34 5.61
C VAL A 55 9.35 -0.73 6.97
N ASP A 56 8.45 0.24 6.97
CA ASP A 56 7.99 0.93 8.17
C ASP A 56 6.70 0.26 8.65
N LEU A 57 5.67 0.26 7.80
CA LEU A 57 4.36 -0.27 8.13
C LEU A 57 3.74 -1.05 6.97
N ASN A 58 2.97 -2.08 7.32
CA ASN A 58 2.10 -2.82 6.43
C ASN A 58 0.63 -2.66 6.85
N SER A 59 -0.27 -2.80 5.90
CA SER A 59 -1.72 -2.82 6.17
C SER A 59 -2.08 -4.02 7.03
N GLY A 60 -2.85 -3.78 8.10
CA GLY A 60 -3.37 -4.80 8.99
C GLY A 60 -4.85 -5.15 8.71
N PHE A 61 -5.46 -5.84 9.67
CA PHE A 61 -6.92 -6.04 9.69
C PHE A 61 -7.67 -4.77 10.10
N ASP A 62 -7.02 -3.93 10.90
CA ASP A 62 -7.53 -2.65 11.37
C ASP A 62 -6.82 -1.53 10.60
N THR A 63 -7.60 -0.75 9.85
CA THR A 63 -7.13 0.36 9.02
C THR A 63 -6.39 1.42 9.84
N ASP A 64 -6.77 1.61 11.10
CA ASP A 64 -6.17 2.59 12.01
C ASP A 64 -4.96 2.04 12.76
N ARG A 65 -4.67 0.73 12.64
CA ARG A 65 -3.58 0.05 13.34
C ARG A 65 -2.74 -0.80 12.36
N PRO A 66 -2.06 -0.16 11.39
CA PRO A 66 -1.07 -0.85 10.59
C PRO A 66 0.06 -1.41 11.45
N SER A 67 0.76 -2.40 10.93
CA SER A 67 1.73 -3.22 11.67
C SER A 67 2.97 -3.48 10.83
N PRO A 68 4.18 -3.59 11.43
CA PRO A 68 5.38 -3.99 10.70
C PRO A 68 5.36 -5.47 10.27
N GLU A 69 4.38 -6.24 10.74
CA GLU A 69 4.24 -7.66 10.44
C GLU A 69 3.74 -7.88 9.00
N TYR A 70 4.19 -8.97 8.38
CA TYR A 70 3.80 -9.34 7.01
C TYR A 70 2.59 -10.27 7.06
N ILE A 71 1.42 -9.70 7.34
CA ILE A 71 0.16 -10.46 7.40
C ILE A 71 -0.64 -10.18 6.14
N PHE A 72 -0.92 -11.24 5.38
CA PHE A 72 -1.70 -11.17 4.16
C PHE A 72 -3.12 -11.67 4.43
N PHE A 73 -4.11 -10.96 3.90
CA PHE A 73 -5.53 -11.29 4.10
C PHE A 73 -6.21 -11.56 2.77
N GLN A 74 -7.02 -12.62 2.71
CA GLN A 74 -7.88 -12.92 1.56
C GLN A 74 -9.12 -12.04 1.61
N ILE A 75 -8.97 -10.79 1.19
CA ILE A 75 -10.01 -9.76 1.24
C ILE A 75 -10.08 -9.03 -0.09
N HIS A 76 -11.27 -8.54 -0.44
CA HIS A 76 -11.45 -7.73 -1.65
C HIS A 76 -10.64 -6.43 -1.60
N GLU A 77 -10.59 -5.80 -0.42
CA GLU A 77 -9.95 -4.51 -0.21
C GLU A 77 -9.18 -4.51 1.11
N SER A 78 -7.96 -3.98 1.08
CA SER A 78 -7.14 -3.68 2.24
C SER A 78 -6.87 -2.19 2.29
N SER A 79 -6.86 -1.59 3.49
CA SER A 79 -6.57 -0.18 3.64
C SER A 79 -5.77 0.11 4.90
N MET A 80 -5.08 1.24 4.92
CA MET A 80 -4.47 1.78 6.12
C MET A 80 -4.35 3.29 6.06
N PHE A 81 -4.45 3.95 7.21
CA PHE A 81 -3.95 5.31 7.36
C PHE A 81 -2.44 5.30 7.58
N TYR A 82 -1.73 6.18 6.88
CA TYR A 82 -0.30 6.36 7.05
C TYR A 82 0.04 7.85 7.08
N GLU A 83 0.86 8.25 8.05
CA GLU A 83 1.39 9.60 8.17
C GLU A 83 2.70 9.72 7.41
N PHE A 84 2.68 10.50 6.33
CA PHE A 84 3.86 10.90 5.58
C PHE A 84 4.43 12.16 6.22
N VAL A 85 5.70 12.15 6.60
CA VAL A 85 6.39 13.25 7.27
C VAL A 85 7.33 13.95 6.29
N SER A 86 7.30 15.28 6.23
CA SER A 86 8.08 16.09 5.26
C SER A 86 9.59 15.90 5.32
N GLU A 87 10.12 15.48 6.47
CA GLU A 87 11.56 15.30 6.68
C GLU A 87 12.08 13.95 6.16
N SER A 88 11.19 13.06 5.75
CA SER A 88 11.57 11.76 5.21
C SER A 88 11.93 11.83 3.72
N SER A 89 12.98 11.11 3.36
CA SER A 89 13.25 10.78 1.95
C SER A 89 12.07 10.03 1.32
N LEU A 90 12.07 9.90 -0.02
CA LEU A 90 11.04 9.23 -0.82
C LEU A 90 10.43 7.99 -0.13
N TYR A 91 9.11 8.01 0.05
CA TYR A 91 8.32 6.87 0.47
C TYR A 91 7.98 5.99 -0.73
N LEU A 92 8.06 4.68 -0.56
CA LEU A 92 7.59 3.70 -1.52
C LEU A 92 6.36 3.00 -0.95
N VAL A 93 5.23 3.19 -1.61
CA VAL A 93 4.00 2.43 -1.37
C VAL A 93 3.96 1.27 -2.34
N MET A 94 3.99 0.06 -1.82
CA MET A 94 4.05 -1.16 -2.60
C MET A 94 2.79 -1.99 -2.39
N GLN A 95 2.25 -2.47 -3.50
CA GLN A 95 1.25 -3.53 -3.49
C GLN A 95 1.96 -4.88 -3.32
N CYS A 96 1.53 -5.67 -2.35
CA CYS A 96 2.00 -7.02 -2.09
C CYS A 96 0.87 -8.01 -2.32
N SER A 97 1.14 -9.13 -2.99
CA SER A 97 0.17 -10.22 -3.15
C SER A 97 0.84 -11.58 -3.07
N MET A 98 0.16 -12.53 -2.42
CA MET A 98 0.56 -13.94 -2.42
C MET A 98 -0.18 -14.68 -3.53
N SER A 99 0.40 -14.71 -4.72
CA SER A 99 -0.25 -15.29 -5.91
C SER A 99 0.65 -16.32 -6.60
N THR A 100 0.03 -17.31 -7.24
CA THR A 100 0.65 -18.15 -8.27
C THR A 100 0.32 -17.66 -9.69
N TYR A 101 -0.60 -16.70 -9.82
CA TYR A 101 -1.08 -16.14 -11.08
C TYR A 101 -0.53 -14.73 -11.28
N SER A 102 0.05 -14.48 -12.45
CA SER A 102 0.71 -13.22 -12.82
C SER A 102 -0.24 -12.12 -13.29
N THR A 103 -1.56 -12.37 -13.35
CA THR A 103 -2.51 -11.55 -14.12
C THR A 103 -3.80 -11.24 -13.36
N ARG A 104 -3.70 -10.77 -12.12
CA ARG A 104 -4.80 -10.04 -11.48
C ARG A 104 -4.55 -8.55 -11.56
N LEU A 105 -5.62 -7.80 -11.83
CA LEU A 105 -5.60 -6.35 -11.74
C LEU A 105 -5.80 -5.95 -10.28
N TYR A 106 -5.00 -4.97 -9.86
CA TYR A 106 -5.08 -4.36 -8.56
C TYR A 106 -5.19 -2.85 -8.75
N VAL A 107 -5.95 -2.20 -7.89
CA VAL A 107 -6.07 -0.74 -7.87
C VAL A 107 -5.51 -0.23 -6.56
N LEU A 108 -4.46 0.61 -6.64
CA LEU A 108 -3.93 1.35 -5.51
C LEU A 108 -4.53 2.76 -5.52
N GLY A 109 -5.40 3.04 -4.57
CA GLY A 109 -6.02 4.34 -4.34
C GLY A 109 -5.35 5.11 -3.21
N LEU A 110 -5.40 6.44 -3.32
CA LEU A 110 -4.98 7.38 -2.29
C LEU A 110 -6.18 8.27 -1.96
N CYS A 111 -6.55 8.34 -0.69
CA CYS A 111 -7.53 9.31 -0.21
C CYS A 111 -6.84 10.28 0.74
N SER A 112 -6.94 11.57 0.42
CA SER A 112 -6.40 12.65 1.22
C SER A 112 -7.53 13.51 1.76
N LEU A 113 -7.40 14.00 2.99
CA LEU A 113 -8.28 15.05 3.52
C LEU A 113 -7.92 16.44 2.98
N ALA A 114 -6.69 16.59 2.48
CA ALA A 114 -6.20 17.81 1.85
C ALA A 114 -6.10 17.62 0.33
N GLU A 115 -6.23 18.72 -0.43
CA GLU A 115 -5.98 18.68 -1.87
C GLU A 115 -4.51 18.30 -2.12
N VAL A 116 -4.26 17.38 -3.07
CA VAL A 116 -2.92 16.86 -3.37
C VAL A 116 -2.49 17.33 -4.74
N GLY A 117 -1.23 17.74 -4.90
CA GLY A 117 -0.66 18.12 -6.20
C GLY A 117 -0.83 19.59 -6.55
N THR A 118 -1.15 20.44 -5.57
CA THR A 118 -1.15 21.90 -5.73
C THR A 118 0.16 22.50 -5.21
N PRO A 119 0.55 23.71 -5.65
CA PRO A 119 1.76 24.37 -5.15
C PRO A 119 1.75 24.66 -3.63
N ASN A 120 0.56 24.62 -3.01
CA ASN A 120 0.33 24.95 -1.61
C ASN A 120 0.06 23.71 -0.72
N SER A 121 0.13 22.50 -1.29
CA SER A 121 -0.04 21.22 -0.60
C SER A 121 1.32 20.53 -0.43
#